data_AF-A0A1C7DNV0-F1
#
_entry.id   AF-A0A1C7DNV0-F1
#
_cell.length_a   1.000
_cell.length_b   1.000
_cell.length_c   1.000
_cell.angle_alpha   90.00
_cell.angle_beta   90.00
_cell.angle_gamma   90.00
#
_symmetry.space_group_name_H-M   'P 1'
#
loop_
_entity.id
_entity.type
_entity.pdbx_description
1 polymer ?
#
loop_
_entity_poly.entity_id
_entity_poly.type
_entity_poly.pdbx_seq_one_letter_code
_entity_poly.pdbx_strand_id
1 'polypeptide(L)'
;MTESMKELVVRKLKVTFLTAFIFSTVWSFWETYMRIKSDGDYADFPGMFMIFFFYIFIIILIYGNLISIFFEFLQRKWFARSNWLYIFLLGLFGSVNGVLDFELFFMVFGILAALLYAIIDKWLLKSWALQESNKSFYILPLILFFLFWIYFNIT
;
A
#
# COMPACT_ATOMS: atom_id res chain seq x y z
N MET A 1 -6.70 -18.80 16.67
CA MET A 1 -7.58 -17.71 17.13
C MET A 1 -8.38 -17.24 15.94
N THR A 2 -9.70 -17.44 15.94
CA THR A 2 -10.58 -16.93 14.89
C THR A 2 -10.85 -15.45 15.16
N GLU A 3 -10.21 -14.58 14.39
CA GLU A 3 -10.48 -13.14 14.37
C GLU A 3 -11.97 -12.90 14.03
N SER A 4 -12.60 -11.94 14.72
CA SER A 4 -13.98 -11.54 14.45
C SER A 4 -14.08 -10.81 13.11
N MET A 5 -15.28 -10.79 12.51
CA MET A 5 -15.52 -10.06 11.26
C MET A 5 -15.16 -8.57 11.38
N LYS A 6 -15.44 -7.97 12.55
CA LYS A 6 -15.13 -6.56 12.83
C LYS A 6 -13.63 -6.31 12.82
N GLU A 7 -12.85 -7.15 13.49
CA GLU A 7 -11.39 -7.04 13.52
C GLU A 7 -10.80 -7.21 12.12
N LEU A 8 -11.28 -8.19 11.35
CA LEU A 8 -10.88 -8.41 9.96
C LEU A 8 -11.08 -7.14 9.13
N VAL A 9 -12.29 -6.57 9.14
CA VAL A 9 -12.61 -5.36 8.37
C VAL A 9 -11.73 -4.19 8.79
N VAL A 10 -11.54 -3.97 10.10
CA VAL A 10 -10.69 -2.88 10.60
C VAL A 10 -9.23 -3.08 10.17
N ARG A 11 -8.73 -4.32 10.17
CA ARG A 11 -7.36 -4.64 9.70
C ARG A 11 -7.21 -4.26 8.25
N LYS A 12 -8.10 -4.79 7.40
CA LYS A 12 -8.06 -4.60 5.95
C LYS A 12 -8.16 -3.12 5.57
N LEU A 13 -9.03 -2.34 6.23
CA LEU A 13 -9.10 -0.90 6.05
C LEU A 13 -7.81 -0.18 6.45
N LYS A 14 -7.22 -0.53 7.60
CA LYS A 14 -5.94 0.04 8.05
C LYS A 14 -4.79 -0.27 7.10
N VAL A 15 -4.67 -1.52 6.67
CA VAL A 15 -3.66 -1.93 5.67
C VAL A 15 -3.87 -1.14 4.38
N THR A 16 -5.11 -1.08 3.88
CA THR A 16 -5.45 -0.35 2.66
C THR A 16 -5.05 1.11 2.74
N PHE A 17 -5.44 1.79 3.83
CA PHE A 17 -5.09 3.17 4.06
C PHE A 17 -3.58 3.37 4.11
N LEU A 18 -2.86 2.57 4.91
CA LEU A 18 -1.42 2.70 5.08
C LEU A 18 -0.66 2.43 3.79
N THR A 19 -1.00 1.36 3.07
CA THR A 19 -0.38 1.04 1.78
C THR A 19 -0.61 2.17 0.80
N ALA A 20 -1.87 2.60 0.60
CA ALA A 20 -2.19 3.68 -0.32
C ALA A 20 -1.47 4.97 0.05
N PHE A 21 -1.43 5.32 1.35
CA PHE A 21 -0.76 6.52 1.83
C PHE A 21 0.75 6.51 1.54
N ILE A 22 1.44 5.44 1.92
CA ILE A 22 2.89 5.30 1.71
C ILE A 22 3.21 5.34 0.22
N PHE A 23 2.50 4.55 -0.58
CA PHE A 23 2.74 4.47 -2.01
C PHE A 23 2.50 5.79 -2.71
N SER A 24 1.38 6.46 -2.39
CA SER A 24 1.04 7.74 -2.99
C SER A 24 2.01 8.83 -2.59
N THR A 25 2.53 8.80 -1.36
CA THR A 25 3.57 9.75 -0.90
C THR A 25 4.84 9.61 -1.74
N VAL A 26 5.36 8.38 -1.88
CA VAL A 26 6.57 8.11 -2.68
C VAL A 26 6.36 8.46 -4.15
N TRP A 27 5.19 8.12 -4.68
CA TRP A 27 4.87 8.35 -6.08
C TRP A 27 4.73 9.83 -6.42
N SER A 28 4.02 10.57 -5.57
CA SER A 28 3.84 12.02 -5.75
C SER A 28 5.16 12.75 -5.66
N PHE A 29 6.07 12.28 -4.81
CA PHE A 29 7.42 12.85 -4.72
C PHE A 29 8.16 12.68 -6.04
N TRP A 30 8.17 11.47 -6.59
CA TRP A 30 8.83 11.17 -7.87
C TRP A 30 8.25 12.00 -9.03
N GLU A 31 6.93 12.01 -9.17
CA GLU A 31 6.23 12.73 -10.24
C GLU A 31 6.46 14.24 -10.14
N THR A 32 6.33 14.82 -8.94
CA THR A 32 6.55 16.25 -8.72
C THR A 32 8.01 16.63 -9.04
N TYR A 33 8.96 15.84 -8.56
CA TYR A 33 10.38 16.07 -8.83
C TYR A 33 10.71 16.02 -10.33
N MET A 34 10.17 15.05 -11.05
CA MET A 34 10.42 14.92 -12.50
C MET A 34 9.79 16.06 -13.31
N ARG A 35 8.60 16.53 -12.93
CA ARG A 35 7.94 17.68 -13.59
C ARG A 35 8.73 18.98 -13.42
N ILE A 36 9.17 19.27 -12.19
CA ILE A 36 10.01 20.45 -11.92
C ILE A 36 11.28 20.41 -12.77
N LYS A 37 11.91 19.23 -12.87
CA LYS A 37 13.15 19.06 -13.65
C LYS A 37 12.96 19.18 -15.15
N SER A 38 11.84 18.69 -15.69
CA SER A 38 11.56 18.68 -17.14
C SER A 38 11.06 20.03 -17.64
N ASP A 39 10.03 20.55 -16.98
CA ASP A 39 9.19 21.61 -17.55
C ASP A 39 9.27 22.93 -16.75
N GLY A 40 9.98 22.93 -15.62
CA GLY A 40 9.99 24.05 -14.68
C GLY A 40 8.64 24.29 -14.01
N ASP A 41 7.70 23.34 -14.13
CA ASP A 41 6.36 23.42 -13.55
C ASP A 41 6.42 23.06 -12.05
N TYR A 42 6.00 24.01 -11.22
CA TYR A 42 5.85 23.81 -9.78
C TYR A 42 4.59 22.98 -9.52
N ALA A 43 4.69 21.68 -9.78
CA ALA A 43 3.59 20.76 -9.53
C ALA A 43 3.27 20.70 -8.02
N ASP A 44 1.98 20.87 -7.69
CA ASP A 44 1.49 20.81 -6.32
C ASP A 44 1.59 19.37 -5.78
N PHE A 45 2.63 19.08 -5.00
CA PHE A 45 2.86 17.78 -4.37
C PHE A 45 1.62 17.26 -3.60
N PRO A 46 0.97 18.05 -2.73
CA PRO A 46 -0.31 17.69 -2.11
C PRO A 46 -1.42 17.31 -3.11
N GLY A 47 -1.57 18.07 -4.20
CA GLY A 47 -2.54 17.79 -5.25
C GLY A 47 -2.28 16.44 -5.93
N MET A 48 -1.03 16.19 -6.32
CA MET A 48 -0.61 14.89 -6.89
C MET A 48 -0.86 13.75 -5.89
N PHE A 49 -0.51 13.97 -4.61
CA PHE A 49 -0.79 13.01 -3.55
C PHE A 49 -2.26 12.67 -3.45
N MET A 50 -3.17 13.65 -3.48
CA MET A 50 -4.60 13.37 -3.42
C MET A 50 -5.06 12.50 -4.59
N ILE A 51 -4.64 12.83 -5.82
CA ILE A 51 -5.00 12.06 -7.02
C ILE A 51 -4.56 10.60 -6.88
N PHE A 52 -3.28 10.39 -6.57
CA PHE A 52 -2.73 9.04 -6.44
C PHE A 52 -3.30 8.30 -5.23
N PHE A 53 -3.51 9.00 -4.11
CA PHE A 53 -4.10 8.43 -2.92
C PHE A 53 -5.48 7.87 -3.21
N PHE A 54 -6.39 8.65 -3.80
CA PHE A 54 -7.73 8.15 -4.09
C PHE A 54 -7.72 7.03 -5.13
N TYR A 55 -6.91 7.16 -6.18
CA TYR A 55 -6.79 6.13 -7.22
C TYR A 55 -6.31 4.79 -6.64
N ILE A 56 -5.17 4.80 -5.95
CA ILE A 56 -4.56 3.60 -5.36
C ILE A 56 -5.45 3.06 -4.22
N PHE A 57 -6.02 3.95 -3.40
CA PHE A 57 -6.88 3.56 -2.28
C PHE A 57 -8.11 2.77 -2.77
N ILE A 58 -8.80 3.23 -3.81
CA ILE A 58 -9.99 2.53 -4.35
C ILE A 58 -9.60 1.16 -4.91
N ILE A 59 -8.50 1.09 -5.68
CA ILE A 59 -8.03 -0.18 -6.26
C ILE A 59 -7.70 -1.19 -5.15
N ILE A 60 -6.94 -0.78 -4.14
CA ILE A 60 -6.60 -1.67 -3.02
C ILE A 60 -7.85 -2.01 -2.20
N LEU A 61 -8.74 -1.04 -1.98
CA LEU A 61 -9.94 -1.21 -1.18
C LEU A 61 -10.84 -2.31 -1.74
N ILE A 62 -10.99 -2.34 -3.06
CA ILE A 62 -11.83 -3.32 -3.75
C ILE A 62 -10.99 -4.54 -4.12
N TYR A 63 -10.10 -4.41 -5.09
CA TYR A 63 -9.35 -5.54 -5.65
C TYR A 63 -8.36 -6.13 -4.65
N GLY A 64 -7.54 -5.29 -4.02
CA GLY A 64 -6.50 -5.74 -3.09
C GLY A 64 -7.07 -6.55 -1.92
N ASN A 65 -8.15 -6.06 -1.29
CA ASN A 65 -8.81 -6.76 -0.19
C ASN A 65 -9.47 -8.07 -0.65
N LEU A 66 -10.14 -8.10 -1.80
CA LEU A 66 -10.76 -9.34 -2.33
C LEU A 66 -9.71 -10.44 -2.52
N ILE A 67 -8.61 -10.12 -3.22
CA ILE A 67 -7.53 -11.08 -3.47
C ILE A 67 -6.83 -11.48 -2.16
N SER A 68 -6.61 -10.53 -1.25
CA SER A 68 -6.03 -10.81 0.07
C SER A 68 -6.87 -11.79 0.89
N ILE A 69 -8.19 -11.61 0.94
CA ILE A 69 -9.11 -12.50 1.66
C ILE A 69 -9.09 -13.90 1.03
N PHE A 70 -9.09 -13.99 -0.30
CA PHE A 70 -8.97 -15.26 -1.02
C PHE A 70 -7.69 -16.01 -0.64
N PHE A 71 -6.54 -15.34 -0.66
CA PHE A 71 -5.27 -15.96 -0.27
C PHE A 71 -5.16 -16.25 1.22
N GLU A 72 -5.81 -15.48 2.08
CA GLU A 72 -5.87 -15.78 3.51
C GLU A 72 -6.66 -17.07 3.77
N PHE A 73 -7.76 -17.29 3.03
CA PHE A 73 -8.50 -18.55 3.06
C PHE A 73 -7.65 -19.72 2.53
N LEU A 74 -6.97 -19.53 1.41
CA LEU A 74 -6.10 -20.56 0.82
C LEU A 74 -4.94 -20.92 1.75
N GLN A 75 -4.31 -19.92 2.38
CA GLN A 75 -3.22 -20.11 3.33
C GLN A 75 -3.65 -20.97 4.51
N ARG A 76 -4.83 -20.69 5.09
CA ARG A 76 -5.35 -21.46 6.23
C ARG A 76 -5.54 -22.94 5.89
N LYS A 77 -5.88 -23.26 4.64
CA LYS A 77 -6.13 -24.63 4.18
C LYS A 77 -4.87 -25.37 3.75
N TRP A 78 -3.93 -24.72 3.05
CA TRP A 78 -2.85 -25.42 2.36
C TRP A 78 -1.44 -25.10 2.87
N PHE A 79 -1.20 -23.92 3.46
CA PHE A 79 0.16 -23.47 3.82
C PHE A 79 0.17 -22.56 5.05
N ALA A 80 -0.52 -22.98 6.13
CA ALA A 80 -0.82 -22.13 7.28
C ALA A 80 0.40 -21.49 7.96
N ARG A 81 1.59 -22.12 7.89
CA ARG A 81 2.84 -21.60 8.49
C ARG A 81 3.68 -20.73 7.54
N SER A 82 3.37 -20.69 6.25
CA SER A 82 4.22 -20.07 5.23
C SER A 82 3.76 -18.64 4.89
N ASN A 83 4.04 -17.68 5.78
CA ASN A 83 3.71 -16.26 5.54
C ASN A 83 4.41 -15.68 4.31
N TRP A 84 5.64 -16.11 4.02
CA TRP A 84 6.37 -15.68 2.83
C TRP A 84 5.64 -16.06 1.53
N LEU A 85 4.99 -17.22 1.50
CA LEU A 85 4.26 -17.69 0.33
C LEU A 85 3.00 -16.85 0.09
N TYR A 86 2.30 -16.48 1.16
CA TYR A 86 1.19 -15.51 1.07
C TYR A 86 1.66 -14.17 0.48
N ILE A 87 2.78 -13.63 0.98
CA ILE A 87 3.33 -12.35 0.50
C ILE A 87 3.70 -12.44 -0.98
N PHE A 88 4.40 -13.51 -1.36
CA PHE A 88 4.82 -13.76 -2.73
C PHE A 88 3.61 -13.89 -3.68
N LEU A 89 2.62 -14.71 -3.32
CA LEU A 89 1.42 -14.91 -4.14
C LEU A 89 0.61 -13.62 -4.29
N LEU A 90 0.46 -12.84 -3.23
CA LEU A 90 -0.24 -11.56 -3.31
C LEU A 90 0.53 -10.57 -4.20
N GLY A 91 1.86 -10.53 -4.06
CA GLY A 91 2.74 -9.75 -4.94
C GLY A 91 2.57 -10.10 -6.42
N LEU A 92 2.53 -11.40 -6.76
CA LEU A 92 2.27 -11.85 -8.12
C LEU A 92 0.92 -11.36 -8.65
N PHE A 93 -0.14 -11.39 -7.83
CA PHE A 93 -1.45 -10.85 -8.23
C PHE A 93 -1.48 -9.33 -8.33
N GLY A 94 -0.51 -8.63 -7.73
CA GLY A 94 -0.28 -7.22 -7.98
C GLY A 94 0.12 -6.91 -9.43
N SER A 95 0.75 -7.86 -10.12
CA SER A 95 1.15 -7.69 -11.53
C SER A 95 -0.02 -7.57 -12.50
N VAL A 96 -1.21 -8.05 -12.11
CA VAL A 96 -2.41 -8.09 -12.97
C VAL A 96 -2.75 -6.71 -13.52
N ASN A 97 -2.55 -5.64 -12.73
CA ASN A 97 -2.81 -4.28 -13.19
C ASN A 97 -1.97 -3.93 -14.44
N GLY A 98 -0.67 -4.21 -14.43
CA GLY A 98 0.18 -3.90 -15.59
C GLY A 98 0.11 -4.90 -16.74
N VAL A 99 -0.33 -6.14 -16.48
CA VAL A 99 -0.59 -7.10 -17.58
C VAL A 99 -1.76 -6.64 -18.43
N LEU A 100 -2.82 -6.13 -17.80
CA LEU A 100 -4.02 -5.66 -18.50
C LEU A 100 -3.73 -4.38 -19.31
N ASP A 101 -2.89 -3.50 -18.77
CA ASP A 101 -2.53 -2.24 -19.41
C ASP A 101 -1.34 -2.37 -20.39
N PHE A 102 -0.74 -3.56 -20.54
CA PHE A 102 0.47 -3.83 -21.32
C PHE A 102 1.67 -2.92 -20.97
N GLU A 103 1.71 -2.42 -19.75
CA GLU A 103 2.69 -1.44 -19.29
C GLU A 103 3.53 -2.02 -18.16
N LEU A 104 4.81 -2.27 -18.47
CA LEU A 104 5.77 -2.85 -17.51
C LEU A 104 5.86 -2.01 -16.24
N PHE A 105 5.75 -0.69 -16.39
CA PHE A 105 5.78 0.25 -15.29
C PHE A 105 4.65 -0.03 -14.29
N PHE A 106 3.39 -0.05 -14.74
CA PHE A 106 2.25 -0.35 -13.87
C PHE A 106 2.32 -1.77 -13.28
N MET A 107 2.94 -2.71 -13.99
CA MET A 107 3.14 -4.08 -13.50
C MET A 107 4.05 -4.10 -12.27
N VAL A 108 5.21 -3.44 -12.37
CA VAL A 108 6.18 -3.36 -11.26
C VAL A 108 5.57 -2.64 -10.07
N PHE A 109 4.86 -1.52 -10.29
CA PHE A 109 4.21 -0.79 -9.20
C PHE A 109 3.08 -1.58 -8.55
N GLY A 110 2.28 -2.29 -9.34
CA GLY A 110 1.25 -3.18 -8.81
C GLY A 110 1.83 -4.28 -7.91
N ILE A 111 2.93 -4.91 -8.33
CA ILE A 111 3.64 -5.91 -7.51
C ILE A 111 4.14 -5.29 -6.21
N LEU A 112 4.83 -4.16 -6.30
CA LEU A 112 5.39 -3.48 -5.12
C LEU A 112 4.30 -3.03 -4.13
N ALA A 113 3.17 -2.52 -4.64
CA ALA A 113 2.03 -2.14 -3.80
C ALA A 113 1.41 -3.36 -3.11
N ALA A 114 1.24 -4.47 -3.82
CA ALA A 114 0.70 -5.71 -3.27
C ALA A 114 1.64 -6.36 -2.25
N LEU A 115 2.96 -6.30 -2.47
CA LEU A 115 3.96 -6.74 -1.50
C LEU A 115 3.91 -5.90 -0.22
N LEU A 116 3.88 -4.57 -0.35
CA LEU A 116 3.76 -3.68 0.80
C LEU A 116 2.46 -3.95 1.57
N TYR A 117 1.34 -4.10 0.86
CA TYR A 117 0.06 -4.49 1.45
C TYR A 117 0.19 -5.80 2.25
N ALA A 118 0.74 -6.86 1.64
CA ALA A 118 0.86 -8.16 2.28
C ALA A 118 1.71 -8.13 3.55
N ILE A 119 2.82 -7.37 3.50
CA ILE A 119 3.73 -7.19 4.64
C ILE A 119 3.01 -6.48 5.77
N ILE A 120 2.32 -5.35 5.49
CA ILE A 120 1.58 -4.59 6.49
C ILE A 120 0.44 -5.44 7.09
N ASP A 121 -0.27 -6.21 6.27
CA ASP A 121 -1.36 -7.09 6.71
C ASP A 121 -0.88 -8.17 7.69
N LYS A 122 0.23 -8.86 7.37
CA LYS A 122 0.80 -9.86 8.27
C LYS A 122 1.42 -9.26 9.52
N TRP A 123 2.02 -8.08 9.40
CA TRP A 123 2.56 -7.37 10.54
C TRP A 123 1.45 -6.94 11.50
N LEU A 124 0.38 -6.30 11.02
CA LEU A 124 -0.76 -5.90 11.86
C LEU A 124 -1.44 -7.10 12.53
N LEU A 125 -1.59 -8.22 11.80
CA LEU A 125 -2.12 -9.45 12.36
C LEU A 125 -1.26 -9.98 13.52
N LYS A 126 0.08 -9.94 13.37
CA LYS A 126 1.01 -10.34 14.44
C LYS A 126 0.95 -9.38 15.63
N SER A 127 0.98 -8.08 15.39
CA SER A 127 1.00 -7.09 16.46
C SER A 127 -0.29 -7.08 17.29
N TRP A 128 -1.44 -7.37 16.68
CA TRP A 128 -2.69 -7.56 17.45
C TRP A 128 -2.67 -8.81 18.31
N ALA A 129 -2.06 -9.90 17.85
CA ALA A 129 -1.86 -11.08 18.68
C ALA A 129 -0.94 -10.81 19.88
N LEU A 130 -0.02 -9.83 19.76
CA LEU A 130 0.93 -9.45 20.82
C LEU A 130 0.47 -8.24 21.66
N GLN A 131 -0.71 -7.65 21.38
CA GLN A 131 -1.19 -6.39 21.99
C GLN A 131 -0.19 -5.22 21.92
N GLU A 132 0.73 -5.24 20.95
CA GLU A 132 1.76 -4.21 20.83
C GLU A 132 1.18 -2.89 20.29
N SER A 133 1.68 -1.77 20.83
CA SER A 133 1.30 -0.44 20.36
C SER A 133 1.90 -0.16 18.98
N ASN A 134 1.06 -0.23 17.94
CA ASN A 134 1.46 0.03 16.55
C ASN A 134 1.50 1.51 16.16
N LYS A 135 1.41 2.45 17.12
CA LYS A 135 1.21 3.89 16.84
C LYS A 135 2.31 4.48 15.96
N SER A 136 3.57 4.09 16.17
CA SER A 136 4.73 4.61 15.42
C SER A 136 4.64 4.33 13.91
N PHE A 137 3.98 3.25 13.51
CA PHE A 137 3.84 2.87 12.10
C PHE A 137 2.86 3.76 11.33
N TYR A 138 1.91 4.39 12.03
CA TYR A 138 1.00 5.38 11.42
C TYR A 138 1.62 6.78 11.38
N ILE A 139 2.50 7.07 12.35
CA ILE A 139 3.16 8.37 12.46
C ILE A 139 4.24 8.52 11.39
N LEU A 140 5.00 7.46 11.10
CA LEU A 140 6.12 7.52 10.14
C LEU A 140 5.70 7.98 8.73
N PRO A 141 4.65 7.42 8.09
CA PRO A 141 4.20 7.88 6.77
C PRO A 141 3.77 9.34 6.79
N LEU A 142 3.09 9.79 7.87
CA LEU A 142 2.68 11.19 8.02
C LEU A 142 3.88 12.12 8.10
N ILE A 143 4.89 11.79 8.91
CA ILE A 143 6.13 12.57 9.00
C ILE A 143 6.78 12.67 7.62
N LEU A 144 6.92 11.53 6.90
CA LEU A 144 7.50 11.51 5.56
C LEU A 144 6.74 12.41 4.58
N PHE A 145 5.40 12.35 4.59
CA PHE A 145 4.57 13.23 3.78
C PHE A 145 4.83 14.71 4.07
N PHE A 146 4.83 15.11 5.35
CA PHE A 146 5.09 16.50 5.72
C PHE A 146 6.50 16.96 5.37
N LEU A 147 7.51 16.09 5.53
CA LEU A 147 8.89 16.40 5.14
C LEU A 147 8.99 16.68 3.63
N PHE A 148 8.35 15.86 2.80
CA PHE A 148 8.33 16.06 1.35
C PHE A 148 7.55 17.30 0.94
N TRP A 149 6.42 17.57 1.59
CA TRP A 149 5.67 18.78 1.34
C TRP A 149 6.49 20.04 1.66
N ILE A 150 7.17 20.06 2.81
CA ILE A 150 8.06 21.17 3.20
C ILE A 150 9.21 21.32 2.19
N TYR A 151 9.82 20.21 1.76
CA TYR A 151 10.90 20.22 0.77
C TYR A 151 10.51 20.94 -0.53
N PHE A 152 9.34 20.62 -1.09
CA PHE A 152 8.86 21.24 -2.33
C PHE A 152 8.31 22.67 -2.16
N ASN A 153 8.01 23.11 -0.93
CA ASN A 153 7.58 24.50 -0.70
C ASN A 153 8.76 25.47 -0.49
N ILE A 154 9.93 24.95 -0.13
CA ILE A 154 11.12 25.75 0.16
C ILE A 154 12.12 25.75 -1.02
N THR A 155 12.01 24.78 -1.93
CA THR A 155 12.87 24.63 -3.12
C THR A 155 12.14 25.10 -4.37
#